data_AF-A0A517ZM71-F1
#
_entry.id   AF-A0A517ZM71-F1
#
_cell.length_a   1.000
_cell.length_b   1.000
_cell.length_c   1.000
_cell.angle_alpha   90.00
_cell.angle_beta   90.00
_cell.angle_gamma   90.00
#
_symmetry.space_group_name_H-M   'P 1'
#
loop_
_entity.id
_entity.type
_entity.pdbx_description
1 polymer ?
#
loop_
_entity_poly.entity_id
_entity_poly.type
_entity_poly.pdbx_seq_one_letter_code
_entity_poly.pdbx_strand_id
1 'polypeptide(L)'
;MKKLMVTTAFALLFCASTVSFGQEGPVILGPASGGDTLAAPIAEGEPVIEPIPAGPMEAYPGGVVESFSLFQCVKVKDPHHIHPCAVPTIIQIADPCPKKCCDPCGECCASPCVNVQICVPPCGCPKIKTRRNGHYVKYDYGKYRIEVTSRNGKVIVDYDD
;
A
#
# COMPACT_ATOMS: atom_id res chain seq x y z
N MET A 1 33.84 14.50 39.54
CA MET A 1 34.83 13.67 38.81
C MET A 1 34.69 12.22 39.27
N LYS A 2 34.04 11.35 38.49
CA LYS A 2 34.11 9.90 38.64
C LYS A 2 34.01 9.31 37.23
N LYS A 3 35.13 8.78 36.72
CA LYS A 3 35.22 8.00 35.48
C LYS A 3 34.97 6.53 35.83
N LEU A 4 34.17 5.84 35.02
CA LEU A 4 34.09 4.38 34.86
C LEU A 4 33.24 4.19 33.58
N MET A 5 33.73 3.98 32.36
CA MET A 5 34.65 2.99 31.77
C MET A 5 34.06 1.56 31.76
N VAL A 6 34.13 0.92 30.56
CA VAL A 6 34.05 -0.54 30.28
C VAL A 6 32.62 -1.08 30.06
N THR A 7 32.22 -1.83 29.02
CA THR A 7 32.81 -2.34 27.75
C THR A 7 31.70 -2.87 26.83
N THR A 8 31.98 -2.82 25.53
CA THR A 8 31.33 -3.54 24.42
C THR A 8 31.39 -5.07 24.54
N ALA A 9 30.26 -5.75 24.26
CA ALA A 9 30.21 -7.11 23.70
C ALA A 9 28.78 -7.39 23.17
N PHE A 10 28.52 -7.12 21.89
CA PHE A 10 27.29 -7.54 21.21
C PHE A 10 27.61 -8.80 20.40
N ALA A 11 27.38 -9.95 21.01
CA ALA A 11 27.57 -11.25 20.36
C ALA A 11 26.42 -11.50 19.37
N LEU A 12 26.78 -11.56 18.08
CA LEU A 12 25.95 -12.07 17.00
C LEU A 12 25.67 -13.56 17.22
N LEU A 13 24.42 -13.90 17.56
CA LEU A 13 23.94 -15.28 17.50
C LEU A 13 23.13 -15.46 16.21
N PHE A 14 23.81 -15.94 15.18
CA PHE A 14 23.20 -16.55 13.99
C PHE A 14 22.64 -17.91 14.41
N CYS A 15 21.32 -18.10 14.35
CA CYS A 15 20.72 -19.43 14.34
C CYS A 15 20.01 -19.65 13.00
N ALA A 16 20.56 -20.59 12.24
CA ALA A 16 20.08 -21.06 10.95
C ALA A 16 18.70 -21.73 11.07
N SER A 17 17.81 -21.48 10.12
CA SER A 17 16.58 -22.26 9.94
C SER A 17 16.79 -23.18 8.74
N THR A 18 16.85 -24.48 9.00
CA THR A 18 16.82 -25.54 7.99
C THR A 18 15.37 -25.82 7.60
N VAL A 19 15.02 -25.65 6.32
CA VAL A 19 13.73 -26.09 5.76
C VAL A 19 13.95 -27.47 5.12
N SER A 20 13.29 -28.51 5.64
CA SER A 20 13.23 -29.82 5.00
C SER A 20 12.07 -29.87 4.01
N PHE A 21 12.38 -30.14 2.75
CA PHE A 21 11.44 -30.64 1.75
C PHE A 21 11.28 -32.15 1.95
N GLY A 22 10.02 -32.60 2.06
CA GLY A 22 9.62 -33.99 2.14
C GLY A 22 8.63 -34.30 1.01
N GLN A 23 8.76 -35.49 0.44
CA GLN A 23 8.48 -35.87 -0.94
C GLN A 23 7.27 -36.87 -1.00
N GLU A 24 6.48 -36.80 -2.09
CA GLU A 24 5.78 -37.89 -2.86
C GLU A 24 4.61 -38.76 -2.32
N GLY A 25 3.49 -38.70 -3.08
CA GLY A 25 2.70 -39.86 -3.60
C GLY A 25 1.35 -40.21 -2.92
N PRO A 26 0.39 -40.93 -3.57
CA PRO A 26 0.35 -41.45 -4.95
C PRO A 26 -0.99 -41.22 -5.73
N VAL A 27 -0.92 -41.64 -7.00
CA VAL A 27 -1.95 -41.69 -8.06
C VAL A 27 -3.00 -42.77 -7.78
N ILE A 28 -4.29 -42.50 -8.05
CA ILE A 28 -5.30 -43.56 -8.28
C ILE A 28 -5.96 -43.36 -9.65
N LEU A 29 -5.70 -44.34 -10.52
CA LEU A 29 -6.44 -44.63 -11.75
C LEU A 29 -7.62 -45.55 -11.43
N GLY A 30 -8.76 -45.31 -12.06
CA GLY A 30 -9.90 -46.23 -12.14
C GLY A 30 -10.73 -45.96 -13.42
N PRO A 31 -11.38 -46.98 -14.02
CA PRO A 31 -11.46 -47.14 -15.48
C PRO A 31 -12.78 -46.68 -16.14
N ALA A 32 -12.73 -46.69 -17.47
CA ALA A 32 -13.71 -46.23 -18.45
C ALA A 32 -14.88 -47.20 -18.71
N SER A 33 -15.99 -46.62 -19.20
CA SER A 33 -16.99 -47.09 -20.18
C SER A 33 -18.34 -46.46 -19.81
N GLY A 34 -19.18 -45.91 -20.68
CA GLY A 34 -19.36 -45.90 -22.12
C GLY A 34 -20.88 -45.74 -22.32
N GLY A 35 -21.34 -44.81 -23.16
CA GLY A 35 -22.77 -44.65 -23.42
C GLY A 35 -23.19 -43.29 -23.98
N ASP A 36 -23.23 -43.24 -25.31
CA ASP A 36 -24.23 -42.57 -26.16
C ASP A 36 -24.54 -41.06 -25.99
N THR A 37 -23.95 -40.33 -26.93
CA THR A 37 -24.49 -39.20 -27.69
C THR A 37 -26.00 -38.94 -27.54
N LEU A 38 -26.34 -37.77 -27.00
CA LEU A 38 -27.36 -36.91 -27.60
C LEU A 38 -26.83 -35.47 -27.64
N ALA A 39 -26.69 -34.98 -28.87
CA ALA A 39 -26.36 -33.61 -29.19
C ALA A 39 -27.44 -32.67 -28.62
N ALA A 40 -27.01 -31.67 -27.85
CA ALA A 40 -27.80 -30.47 -27.59
C ALA A 40 -27.12 -29.30 -28.32
N PRO A 41 -27.85 -28.51 -29.11
CA PRO A 41 -27.27 -27.41 -29.88
C PRO A 41 -26.77 -26.31 -28.95
N ILE A 42 -25.53 -25.86 -29.20
CA ILE A 42 -25.00 -24.60 -28.67
C ILE A 42 -25.78 -23.49 -29.36
N ALA A 43 -26.79 -22.96 -28.67
CA ALA A 43 -27.41 -21.70 -29.04
C ALA A 43 -26.42 -20.58 -28.66
N GLU A 44 -25.87 -19.95 -29.69
CA GLU A 44 -25.20 -18.66 -29.60
C GLU A 44 -26.23 -17.63 -29.12
N GLY A 45 -26.14 -17.26 -27.85
CA GLY A 45 -26.88 -16.14 -27.28
C GLY A 45 -25.91 -15.01 -27.01
N GLU A 46 -25.74 -14.11 -27.98
CA GLU A 46 -25.20 -12.78 -27.73
C GLU A 46 -26.04 -12.11 -26.62
N PRO A 47 -25.44 -11.53 -25.57
CA PRO A 47 -26.21 -10.72 -24.65
C PRO A 47 -26.65 -9.45 -25.39
N VAL A 48 -27.91 -9.46 -25.84
CA VAL A 48 -28.60 -8.25 -26.27
C VAL A 48 -28.63 -7.31 -25.07
N ILE A 49 -27.81 -6.27 -25.12
CA ILE A 49 -27.93 -5.14 -24.20
C ILE A 49 -29.22 -4.42 -24.59
N GLU A 50 -30.30 -4.70 -23.87
CA GLU A 50 -31.50 -3.89 -23.97
C GLU A 50 -31.16 -2.46 -23.52
N PRO A 51 -31.58 -1.41 -24.25
CA PRO A 51 -31.40 -0.05 -23.80
C PRO A 51 -32.14 0.13 -22.48
N ILE A 52 -31.39 0.47 -21.42
CA ILE A 52 -31.93 0.78 -20.11
C ILE A 52 -33.05 1.82 -20.31
N PRO A 53 -34.29 1.55 -19.87
CA PRO A 53 -35.36 2.53 -19.97
C PRO A 53 -34.95 3.79 -19.21
N ALA A 54 -35.08 4.95 -19.86
CA ALA A 54 -34.85 6.26 -19.24
C ALA A 54 -35.91 6.50 -18.15
N GLY A 55 -35.68 5.92 -16.97
CA GLY A 55 -36.40 6.28 -15.76
C GLY A 55 -36.14 7.75 -15.43
N PRO A 56 -37.07 8.43 -14.74
CA PRO A 56 -36.83 9.80 -14.29
C PRO A 56 -35.53 9.82 -13.49
N MET A 57 -34.62 10.69 -13.91
CA MET A 57 -33.34 10.93 -13.26
C MET A 57 -33.65 11.57 -11.90
N GLU A 58 -33.86 10.75 -10.87
CA GLU A 58 -33.79 11.19 -9.49
C GLU A 58 -32.40 11.80 -9.32
N ALA A 59 -32.35 13.13 -9.23
CA ALA A 59 -31.15 13.85 -8.91
C ALA A 59 -30.69 13.36 -7.53
N TYR A 60 -29.69 12.47 -7.51
CA TYR A 60 -29.00 12.15 -6.28
C TYR A 60 -28.58 13.47 -5.65
N PRO A 61 -29.02 13.80 -4.42
CA PRO A 61 -28.59 15.01 -3.74
C PRO A 61 -27.07 14.99 -3.75
N GLY A 62 -26.49 16.02 -4.39
CA GLY A 62 -25.10 16.06 -4.82
C GLY A 62 -24.17 15.43 -3.80
N GLY A 63 -23.51 14.35 -4.21
CA GLY A 63 -22.38 13.80 -3.46
C GLY A 63 -21.39 14.93 -3.27
N VAL A 64 -21.24 15.35 -2.02
CA VAL A 64 -20.30 16.39 -1.62
C VAL A 64 -18.93 15.89 -2.07
N VAL A 65 -18.33 16.56 -3.05
CA VAL A 65 -16.96 16.23 -3.49
C VAL A 65 -16.07 16.67 -2.33
N GLU A 66 -15.76 15.75 -1.41
CA GLU A 66 -14.85 16.04 -0.30
C GLU A 66 -13.50 16.38 -0.89
N SER A 67 -13.16 17.67 -0.89
CA SER A 67 -11.84 18.14 -1.27
C SER A 67 -10.85 17.72 -0.18
N PHE A 68 -9.99 16.75 -0.47
CA PHE A 68 -8.92 16.37 0.44
C PHE A 68 -7.77 17.39 0.35
N SER A 69 -7.42 18.02 1.46
CA SER A 69 -6.26 18.90 1.53
C SER A 69 -4.97 18.07 1.62
N LEU A 70 -4.01 18.38 0.74
CA LEU A 70 -2.67 17.81 0.81
C LEU A 70 -1.83 18.56 1.84
N PHE A 71 -1.06 17.81 2.62
CA PHE A 71 -0.10 18.37 3.56
C PHE A 71 1.02 19.09 2.81
N GLN A 72 1.28 20.34 3.18
CA GLN A 72 2.20 21.20 2.42
C GLN A 72 3.67 21.00 2.84
N CYS A 73 3.94 20.67 4.10
CA CYS A 73 5.30 20.56 4.64
C CYS A 73 5.95 19.21 4.31
N VAL A 74 6.09 18.92 3.01
CA VAL A 74 6.70 17.69 2.49
C VAL A 74 8.12 17.97 2.00
N LYS A 75 9.08 17.18 2.47
CA LYS A 75 10.46 17.16 1.97
C LYS A 75 10.68 15.88 1.17
N VAL A 76 11.01 16.03 -0.10
CA VAL A 76 11.44 14.91 -0.96
C VAL A 76 12.95 14.75 -0.88
N LYS A 77 13.41 13.52 -0.75
CA LYS A 77 14.82 13.12 -0.87
C LYS A 77 15.00 12.23 -2.08
N ASP A 78 16.19 12.30 -2.66
CA ASP A 78 16.62 11.49 -3.80
C ASP A 78 15.59 11.41 -4.93
N PRO A 79 15.09 12.55 -5.44
CA PRO A 79 14.07 12.57 -6.49
C PRO A 79 14.53 11.92 -7.81
N HIS A 80 15.83 11.65 -7.96
CA HIS A 80 16.40 10.95 -9.12
C HIS A 80 16.18 9.42 -9.07
N HIS A 81 15.79 8.86 -7.92
CA HIS A 81 15.36 7.45 -7.75
C HIS A 81 13.85 7.26 -7.97
N ILE A 82 13.12 8.32 -8.37
CA ILE A 82 11.71 8.19 -8.73
C ILE A 82 11.62 7.38 -10.03
N HIS A 83 10.79 6.34 -10.04
CA HIS A 83 10.54 5.52 -11.22
C HIS A 83 10.15 6.40 -12.44
N PRO A 84 10.70 6.18 -13.64
CA PRO A 84 10.49 7.06 -14.80
C PRO A 84 9.01 7.20 -15.21
N CYS A 85 8.22 6.14 -15.02
CA CYS A 85 6.77 6.13 -15.25
C CYS A 85 5.94 6.23 -13.96
N ALA A 86 6.46 6.87 -12.90
CA ALA A 86 5.76 6.91 -11.62
C ALA A 86 4.41 7.65 -11.71
N VAL A 87 3.42 7.13 -10.99
CA VAL A 87 2.05 7.65 -10.93
C VAL A 87 1.83 8.29 -9.56
N PRO A 88 1.27 9.51 -9.49
CA PRO A 88 0.95 10.14 -8.22
C PRO A 88 -0.14 9.36 -7.48
N THR A 89 0.09 9.09 -6.20
CA THR A 89 -0.84 8.39 -5.31
C THR A 89 -0.94 9.14 -3.99
N ILE A 90 -2.16 9.35 -3.52
CA ILE A 90 -2.43 9.99 -2.22
C ILE A 90 -2.42 8.91 -1.15
N ILE A 91 -1.64 9.14 -0.10
CA ILE A 91 -1.54 8.26 1.07
C ILE A 91 -1.83 9.03 2.35
N GLN A 92 -2.15 8.31 3.42
CA GLN A 92 -2.31 8.87 4.76
C GLN A 92 -1.14 8.46 5.65
N ILE A 93 -0.59 9.43 6.38
CA ILE A 93 0.44 9.20 7.40
C ILE A 93 0.07 9.97 8.67
N ALA A 94 0.53 9.50 9.83
CA ALA A 94 0.32 10.21 11.09
C ALA A 94 0.75 11.68 10.97
N ASP A 95 -0.05 12.60 11.52
CA ASP A 95 0.26 14.03 11.51
C ASP A 95 1.65 14.28 12.13
N PRO A 96 2.58 14.94 11.40
CA PRO A 96 3.91 15.24 11.92
C PRO A 96 3.92 16.37 12.96
N CYS A 97 2.82 17.10 13.13
CA CYS A 97 2.72 18.13 14.14
C CYS A 97 2.66 17.50 15.54
N PRO A 98 3.51 17.93 16.49
CA PRO A 98 3.36 17.53 17.88
C PRO A 98 1.94 17.87 18.38
N LYS A 99 1.34 17.01 19.22
CA LYS A 99 0.01 17.27 19.85
C LYS A 99 -0.07 18.60 20.64
N LYS A 100 1.05 19.27 20.87
CA LYS A 100 1.17 20.59 21.53
C LYS A 100 1.34 21.77 20.56
N CYS A 101 1.30 21.51 19.26
CA CYS A 101 1.32 22.50 18.18
C CYS A 101 -0.13 22.85 17.85
N CYS A 102 -0.59 24.08 17.67
CA CYS A 102 -0.13 25.40 18.04
C CYS A 102 -1.42 26.23 18.12
N ASP A 103 -1.50 27.21 19.00
CA ASP A 103 -2.16 28.46 18.59
C ASP A 103 -1.16 29.17 17.66
N PRO A 104 -1.49 29.56 16.40
CA PRO A 104 -2.80 29.61 15.73
C PRO A 104 -2.93 28.58 14.59
N CYS A 105 -2.44 27.36 14.76
CA CYS A 105 -2.62 26.26 13.81
C CYS A 105 -3.99 25.61 14.02
N GLY A 106 -5.07 26.36 13.79
CA GLY A 106 -6.45 25.98 14.11
C GLY A 106 -6.99 24.72 13.41
N GLU A 107 -6.32 24.24 12.35
CA GLU A 107 -6.73 23.05 11.57
C GLU A 107 -5.67 21.94 11.52
N CYS A 108 -4.43 22.21 11.96
CA CYS A 108 -3.34 21.23 11.84
C CYS A 108 -3.56 19.99 12.71
N CYS A 109 -4.36 20.09 13.77
CA CYS A 109 -4.52 19.05 14.79
C CYS A 109 -5.91 18.40 14.81
N ALA A 110 -6.76 18.65 13.81
CA ALA A 110 -8.11 18.08 13.75
C ALA A 110 -8.12 16.59 13.37
N SER A 111 -7.17 16.15 12.54
CA SER A 111 -7.06 14.77 12.06
C SER A 111 -5.78 14.11 12.59
N PRO A 112 -5.85 12.86 13.08
CA PRO A 112 -4.66 12.12 13.51
C PRO A 112 -3.71 11.78 12.34
N CYS A 113 -4.18 11.95 11.10
CA CYS A 113 -3.43 11.69 9.88
C CYS A 113 -3.53 12.86 8.91
N VAL A 114 -2.49 13.03 8.08
CA VAL A 114 -2.44 14.00 6.99
C VAL A 114 -2.32 13.27 5.65
N ASN A 115 -2.90 13.86 4.60
CA ASN A 115 -2.81 13.32 3.24
C ASN A 115 -1.53 13.82 2.56
N VAL A 116 -0.78 12.92 1.93
CA VAL A 116 0.46 13.22 1.22
C VAL A 116 0.43 12.55 -0.13
N GLN A 117 0.85 13.26 -1.17
CA GLN A 117 1.03 12.69 -2.50
C GLN A 117 2.46 12.13 -2.65
N ILE A 118 2.57 10.87 -3.04
CA ILE A 118 3.83 10.20 -3.37
C ILE A 118 3.79 9.70 -4.83
N CYS A 119 4.94 9.44 -5.43
CA CYS A 119 5.04 8.89 -6.79
C CYS A 119 5.37 7.40 -6.71
N VAL A 120 4.47 6.53 -7.15
CA VAL A 120 4.65 5.07 -7.08
C VAL A 120 4.88 4.47 -8.46
N PRO A 121 5.64 3.36 -8.58
CA PRO A 121 5.72 2.61 -9.84
C PRO A 121 4.32 2.19 -10.35
N PRO A 122 4.10 2.18 -11.68
CA PRO A 122 2.78 1.92 -12.27
C PRO A 122 2.33 0.45 -12.17
N CYS A 123 3.23 -0.46 -11.80
CA CYS A 123 2.95 -1.89 -11.70
C CYS A 123 3.55 -2.51 -10.44
N GLY A 124 2.88 -3.55 -9.94
CA GLY A 124 3.29 -4.31 -8.77
C GLY A 124 2.56 -3.90 -7.49
N CYS A 125 2.23 -4.90 -6.66
CA CYS A 125 1.70 -4.65 -5.33
C CYS A 125 2.87 -4.47 -4.36
N PRO A 126 3.01 -3.30 -3.70
CA PRO A 126 4.10 -3.10 -2.76
C PRO A 126 3.92 -3.99 -1.54
N LYS A 127 5.05 -4.46 -0.98
CA LYS A 127 5.07 -4.96 0.40
C LYS A 127 5.09 -3.76 1.33
N ILE A 128 3.98 -3.51 2.02
CA ILE A 128 3.84 -2.36 2.91
C ILE A 128 4.30 -2.74 4.33
N LYS A 129 5.17 -1.93 4.91
CA LYS A 129 5.57 -2.04 6.32
C LYS A 129 5.31 -0.73 7.03
N THR A 130 4.52 -0.78 8.09
CA THR A 130 4.24 0.38 8.95
C THR A 130 4.84 0.17 10.34
N ARG A 131 5.24 1.25 11.00
CA ARG A 131 5.55 1.19 12.44
C ARG A 131 4.25 1.29 13.25
N ARG A 132 4.24 0.72 14.46
CA ARG A 132 3.09 0.74 15.38
C ARG A 132 2.53 2.14 15.64
N ASN A 133 3.37 3.17 15.58
CA ASN A 133 2.99 4.56 15.84
C ASN A 133 2.51 5.32 14.59
N GLY A 134 2.50 4.70 13.40
CA GLY A 134 2.02 5.33 12.16
C GLY A 134 2.91 6.44 11.59
N HIS A 135 4.03 6.77 12.24
CA HIS A 135 4.96 7.83 11.78
C HIS A 135 5.94 7.36 10.70
N TYR A 136 5.87 6.09 10.30
CA TYR A 136 6.73 5.52 9.28
C TYR A 136 5.95 4.49 8.47
N VAL A 137 6.02 4.63 7.15
CA VAL A 137 5.47 3.71 6.16
C VAL A 137 6.52 3.45 5.10
N LYS A 138 6.78 2.19 4.80
CA LYS A 138 7.67 1.75 3.72
C LYS A 138 6.86 0.99 2.68
N TYR A 139 6.98 1.41 1.43
CA TYR A 139 6.45 0.72 0.26
C TYR A 139 7.63 0.09 -0.48
N ASP A 140 7.63 -1.23 -0.60
CA ASP A 140 8.69 -1.99 -1.24
C ASP A 140 8.15 -2.67 -2.51
N TYR A 141 8.57 -2.17 -3.66
CA TYR A 141 8.23 -2.67 -5.00
C TYR A 141 9.34 -3.58 -5.57
N GLY A 142 10.25 -4.07 -4.73
CA GLY A 142 11.37 -4.92 -5.13
C GLY A 142 12.60 -4.13 -5.56
N LYS A 143 12.53 -3.40 -6.68
CA LYS A 143 13.61 -2.54 -7.22
C LYS A 143 13.46 -1.06 -6.87
N TYR A 144 12.35 -0.69 -6.26
CA TYR A 144 12.06 0.68 -5.87
C TYR A 144 11.45 0.63 -4.49
N ARG A 145 11.94 1.51 -3.64
CA ARG A 145 11.50 1.65 -2.26
C ARG A 145 11.16 3.09 -1.97
N ILE A 146 10.00 3.28 -1.35
CA ILE A 146 9.52 4.58 -0.91
C ILE A 146 9.37 4.52 0.60
N GLU A 147 10.12 5.35 1.32
CA GLU A 147 10.00 5.48 2.77
C GLU A 147 9.41 6.83 3.13
N VAL A 148 8.24 6.81 3.77
CA VAL A 148 7.51 7.99 4.18
C VAL A 148 7.61 8.10 5.70
N THR A 149 8.23 9.19 6.18
CA THR A 149 8.45 9.44 7.59
C THR A 149 7.81 10.74 8.02
N SER A 150 6.94 10.69 9.02
CA SER A 150 6.34 11.84 9.68
C SER A 150 7.10 12.15 10.97
N ARG A 151 7.75 13.32 11.03
CA ARG A 151 8.48 13.77 12.24
C ARG A 151 8.75 15.27 12.21
N ASN A 152 8.76 15.90 13.39
CA ASN A 152 9.18 17.30 13.58
C ASN A 152 8.45 18.30 12.66
N GLY A 153 7.11 18.20 12.57
CA GLY A 153 6.27 19.11 11.78
C GLY A 153 6.42 18.98 10.26
N LYS A 154 7.10 17.94 9.75
CA LYS A 154 7.23 17.68 8.32
C LYS A 154 7.09 16.20 7.98
N VAL A 155 6.67 15.94 6.75
CA VAL A 155 6.72 14.61 6.14
C VAL A 155 7.96 14.54 5.25
N ILE A 156 8.71 13.45 5.34
CA ILE A 156 9.88 13.18 4.51
C ILE A 156 9.53 11.98 3.62
N VAL A 157 9.66 12.13 2.31
CA VAL A 157 9.52 11.07 1.33
C VAL A 157 10.90 10.76 0.78
N ASP A 158 11.37 9.54 1.01
CA ASP A 158 12.69 9.04 0.61
C ASP A 158 12.52 7.99 -0.50
N TYR A 159 13.13 8.21 -1.66
CA TYR A 159 13.10 7.30 -2.81
C TYR A 159 14.45 6.59 -2.94
N ASP A 160 14.44 5.26 -3.06
CA ASP A 160 15.64 4.41 -3.09
C ASP A 160 15.45 3.21 -4.03
N ASP A 161 16.54 2.63 -4.53
CA ASP A 161 16.58 1.58 -5.56
C ASP A 161 17.01 0.20 -5.02
#